data_AF-A0A963JW01-F1
#
_entry.id   AF-A0A963JW01-F1
#
_cell.length_a   1.000
_cell.length_b   1.000
_cell.length_c   1.000
_cell.angle_alpha   90.00
_cell.angle_beta   90.00
_cell.angle_gamma   90.00
#
_symmetry.space_group_name_H-M   'P 1'
#
loop_
_entity.id
_entity.type
_entity.pdbx_description
1 polymer ?
#
loop_
_entity_poly.entity_id
_entity_poly.type
_entity_poly.pdbx_seq_one_letter_code
_entity_poly.pdbx_strand_id
1 'polypeptide(L)' 'IEVDTRDRPGLLYDLTRTLAAHHVYIGSAVIATFGEQVVDTFYVKDMFGLKFHSQAKRAALEKKLRHAIAEGVERAIA' A
#
# COMPACT_ATOMS: atom_id res chain seq x y z
N ILE A 1 2.50 0.56 -7.71
CA ILE A 1 2.36 1.44 -6.53
C ILE A 1 3.62 1.25 -5.75
N GLU A 2 4.37 2.33 -5.53
CA GLU A 2 5.59 2.31 -4.73
C GLU A 2 5.31 3.07 -3.43
N VAL A 3 5.69 2.49 -2.31
CA VAL A 3 5.56 3.07 -0.98
C VAL A 3 6.96 3.13 -0.39
N ASP A 4 7.42 4.34 -0.09
CA ASP A 4 8.68 4.60 0.63
C ASP A 4 8.31 5.21 1.99
N THR A 5 8.66 4.51 3.06
CA THR A 5 8.34 4.90 4.43
C THR A 5 9.34 4.32 5.42
N ARG A 6 9.31 4.78 6.68
CA ARG A 6 9.98 4.11 7.78
C ARG A 6 9.32 2.75 8.03
N ASP A 7 10.13 1.73 8.25
CA ASP A 7 9.67 0.38 8.57
C ASP A 7 9.01 0.36 9.96
N ARG A 8 7.98 -0.47 10.08
CA ARG A 8 7.29 -0.71 11.34
C ARG A 8 6.55 -2.05 11.32
N PRO A 9 6.33 -2.66 12.50
CA PRO A 9 5.44 -3.81 12.61
C PRO A 9 4.07 -3.54 11.97
N GLY A 10 3.61 -4.50 11.18
CA GLY A 10 2.29 -4.46 10.54
C GLY A 10 2.16 -3.58 9.30
N LEU A 11 3.23 -2.94 8.82
CA LEU A 11 3.15 -2.08 7.61
C LEU A 11 2.61 -2.83 6.39
N LEU A 12 3.21 -3.98 6.05
CA LEU A 12 2.79 -4.77 4.89
C LEU A 12 1.33 -5.24 5.01
N TYR A 13 0.88 -5.57 6.23
CA TYR A 13 -0.51 -5.91 6.49
C TYR A 13 -1.45 -4.73 6.21
N ASP A 14 -1.11 -3.54 6.69
CA ASP A 14 -1.94 -2.34 6.48
C ASP A 14 -2.05 -1.98 4.99
N LEU A 15 -0.93 -2.07 4.26
CA LEU A 15 -0.88 -1.81 2.82
C LEU A 15 -1.74 -2.83 2.05
N THR A 16 -1.49 -4.12 2.25
CA THR A 16 -2.19 -5.21 1.54
C THR A 16 -3.68 -5.27 1.90
N ARG A 17 -4.05 -5.04 3.16
CA ARG A 17 -5.45 -4.95 3.61
C ARG A 17 -6.16 -3.79 2.93
N THR A 18 -5.52 -2.62 2.83
CA THR A 18 -6.11 -1.44 2.18
C THR A 18 -6.31 -1.69 0.68
N LEU A 19 -5.32 -2.30 0.01
CA LEU A 19 -5.44 -2.69 -1.39
C LEU A 19 -6.60 -3.67 -1.61
N ALA A 20 -6.70 -4.72 -0.78
CA ALA A 20 -7.78 -5.70 -0.84
C ALA A 20 -9.17 -5.07 -0.61
N ALA A 21 -9.31 -4.18 0.39
CA ALA A 21 -10.54 -3.47 0.69
C ALA A 21 -11.02 -2.55 -0.46
N HIS A 22 -10.12 -2.22 -1.39
CA HIS A 22 -10.43 -1.44 -2.59
C HIS A 22 -10.44 -2.25 -3.88
N HIS A 23 -10.59 -3.57 -3.78
CA HIS A 23 -10.68 -4.48 -4.91
C HIS A 23 -9.47 -4.36 -5.85
N VAL A 24 -8.29 -4.11 -5.26
CA VAL A 24 -7.02 -4.05 -5.97
C VAL A 24 -6.37 -5.41 -5.90
N TYR A 25 -6.16 -6.02 -7.06
CA TYR A 25 -5.46 -7.29 -7.19
C TYR A 25 -3.95 -7.05 -7.25
N ILE A 26 -3.17 -7.75 -6.41
CA ILE A 26 -1.71 -7.70 -6.41
C ILE A 26 -1.21 -8.88 -7.24
N GLY A 27 -0.59 -8.60 -8.39
CA GLY A 27 0.00 -9.63 -9.24
C GLY A 27 1.40 -10.04 -8.79
N SER A 28 2.19 -9.06 -8.35
CA SER A 28 3.49 -9.27 -7.73
C SER A 28 3.81 -8.13 -6.79
N ALA A 29 4.68 -8.40 -5.81
CA ALA A 29 5.21 -7.41 -4.90
C ALA A 29 6.72 -7.62 -4.75
N VAL A 30 7.46 -6.52 -4.64
CA VAL A 30 8.87 -6.50 -4.29
C VAL A 30 8.97 -5.68 -3.01
N ILE A 31 9.46 -6.32 -1.95
CA ILE A 31 9.53 -5.76 -0.59
C ILE A 31 11.00 -5.66 -0.23
N ALA A 32 11.49 -4.45 0.01
CA ALA A 32 12.89 -4.20 0.29
C ALA A 32 13.05 -3.31 1.52
N THR A 33 13.66 -3.86 2.57
CA THR A 33 13.96 -3.13 3.81
C THR A 33 15.45 -2.77 3.86
N PHE A 34 15.74 -1.49 4.11
CA PHE A 34 17.08 -0.93 4.23
C PHE A 34 17.20 -0.23 5.59
N GLY A 35 17.68 -0.95 6.60
CA GLY A 35 17.77 -0.42 7.96
C GLY A 35 16.39 -0.09 8.51
N GLU A 36 16.13 1.19 8.76
CA GLU A 36 14.82 1.67 9.22
C GLU A 36 13.89 2.13 8.09
N GLN A 37 14.32 2.09 6.83
CA GLN A 37 13.48 2.43 5.68
C GLN A 37 13.01 1.17 4.97
N VAL A 38 11.84 1.26 4.35
CA VAL A 38 11.27 0.18 3.55
C VAL A 38 10.66 0.74 2.28
N VAL A 39 10.94 0.06 1.18
CA VAL A 39 10.47 0.38 -0.17
C VAL A 39 9.66 -0.81 -0.68
N ASP A 40 8.34 -0.65 -0.71
CA ASP A 40 7.41 -1.67 -1.15
C ASP A 40 6.82 -1.31 -2.52
N THR A 41 7.10 -2.15 -3.51
CA THR A 41 6.59 -2.00 -4.87
C THR A 41 5.55 -3.06 -5.19
N PHE A 42 4.32 -2.65 -5.44
CA PHE A 42 3.20 -3.52 -5.82
C PHE A 42 2.82 -3.32 -7.29
N TYR A 43 2.83 -4.41 -8.06
CA TYR A 43 2.27 -4.45 -9.40
C TYR A 43 0.80 -4.88 -9.32
N VAL A 44 -0.08 -3.92 -9.59
CA VAL A 44 -1.51 -4.08 -9.30
C VAL A 44 -2.38 -3.99 -10.54
N LYS A 45 -3.51 -4.67 -10.49
CA LYS A 45 -4.61 -4.61 -11.44
C LYS A 45 -5.92 -4.35 -10.70
N ASP A 46 -6.92 -3.82 -11.40
CA ASP A 46 -8.25 -3.78 -10.82
C ASP A 46 -8.87 -5.19 -10.77
N MET A 47 -10.05 -5.31 -10.18
CA MET A 47 -10.78 -6.57 -10.07
C MET A 47 -11.14 -7.23 -11.42
N PHE A 48 -11.09 -6.48 -12.53
CA PHE A 48 -11.32 -7.00 -13.88
C PHE A 48 -9.99 -7.33 -14.60
N GLY A 49 -8.86 -7.24 -13.90
CA GLY A 49 -7.53 -7.49 -14.47
C GLY A 49 -6.98 -6.34 -15.32
N LEU A 50 -7.63 -5.18 -15.33
CA LEU A 50 -7.26 -4.02 -16.12
C LEU A 50 -6.31 -3.09 -15.36
N LYS A 51 -5.59 -2.25 -16.13
CA LYS A 51 -4.72 -1.21 -15.57
C LYS A 51 -5.54 -0.05 -15.01
N PHE A 52 -5.06 0.54 -13.91
CA PHE A 52 -5.65 1.73 -13.31
C PHE A 52 -5.36 2.99 -14.14
N HIS A 53 -6.23 3.28 -15.12
CA HIS A 53 -6.11 4.48 -15.95
C HIS A 53 -6.84 5.71 -15.39
N SER A 54 -7.86 5.53 -14.53
CA SER A 54 -8.57 6.67 -13.93
C SER A 54 -7.68 7.39 -12.91
N GLN A 55 -7.45 8.69 -13.11
CA GLN A 55 -6.72 9.53 -12.16
C GLN A 55 -7.49 9.64 -10.83
N ALA A 56 -8.81 9.78 -10.88
CA ALA A 56 -9.65 9.87 -9.68
C ALA A 56 -9.55 8.61 -8.81
N LYS A 57 -9.58 7.41 -9.43
CA LYS A 57 -9.38 6.15 -8.69
C LYS A 57 -7.98 6.07 -8.06
N ARG A 58 -6.95 6.49 -8.80
CA ARG A 58 -5.56 6.52 -8.30
C ARG A 58 -5.40 7.44 -7.10
N ALA A 59 -5.92 8.68 -7.19
CA ALA A 59 -5.86 9.64 -6.10
C ALA A 59 -6.65 9.18 -4.86
N ALA A 60 -7.83 8.59 -5.06
CA ALA A 60 -8.63 8.04 -3.97
C ALA A 60 -7.91 6.87 -3.26
N LEU A 61 -7.27 5.98 -4.02
CA LEU A 61 -6.51 4.87 -3.46
C LEU A 61 -5.28 5.35 -2.69
N GLU A 62 -4.53 6.30 -3.27
CA GLU A 62 -3.37 6.93 -2.63
C GLU A 62 -3.74 7.53 -1.26
N LYS A 63 -4.83 8.32 -1.21
CA LYS A 63 -5.29 8.93 0.05
C LYS A 63 -5.55 7.87 1.13
N LYS A 64 -6.15 6.74 0.77
CA LYS A 64 -6.47 5.66 1.71
C LYS A 64 -5.23 4.90 2.18
N LEU A 65 -4.27 4.66 1.29
CA LEU A 65 -2.98 4.07 1.65
C LEU A 65 -2.22 4.97 2.63
N ARG A 66 -2.15 6.28 2.36
CA ARG A 66 -1.52 7.25 3.26
C ARG A 66 -2.18 7.25 4.64
N HIS A 67 -3.52 7.20 4.68
CA HIS A 67 -4.26 7.14 5.93
C HIS A 67 -3.97 5.85 6.71
N ALA A 68 -4.00 4.68 6.05
CA ALA A 68 -3.69 3.40 6.69
C ALA A 68 -2.26 3.33 7.24
N ILE A 69 -1.30 3.94 6.54
CA ILE A 69 0.09 4.06 7.03
C ILE A 69 0.10 4.85 8.34
N ALA A 70 -0.53 6.02 8.37
CA ALA A 70 -0.60 6.90 9.54
C ALA A 70 -1.28 6.23 10.75
N GLU A 71 -2.45 5.62 10.56
CA GLU A 71 -3.17 4.90 11.63
C GLU A 71 -2.35 3.72 12.19
N GLY A 72 -1.62 3.01 11.33
CA GLY A 72 -0.77 1.92 11.79
C GLY A 72 0.50 2.39 12.51
N VAL A 73 0.97 3.62 12.26
CA VAL A 73 2.04 4.23 13.06
C VAL A 73 1.54 4.50 14.48
N GLU A 74 0.36 5.09 14.63
CA GLU A 74 -0.25 5.33 15.94
C GLU A 74 -0.44 4.02 16.73
N ARG A 75 -0.93 2.97 16.07
CA ARG A 75 -1.08 1.63 16.67
C ARG A 75 0.24 0.96 17.05
N ALA A 76 1.34 1.28 16.39
CA ALA A 76 2.65 0.70 16.69
C ALA A 76 3.36 1.41 17.86
N ILE A 77 2.92 2.61 18.21
CA ILE A 77 3.47 3.43 19.31
C ILE A 77 2.66 3.24 20.61
N ALA A 78 1.39 2.86 20.50
CA ALA A 78 0.50 2.53 21.62
C ALA A 78 0.85 1.18 22.28
#